data_AF-A0A1M7D0L0-F1
#
_entry.id   AF-A0A1M7D0L0-F1
#
_cell.length_a   1.000
_cell.length_b   1.000
_cell.length_c   1.000
_cell.angle_alpha   90.00
_cell.angle_beta   90.00
_cell.angle_gamma   90.00
#
_symmetry.space_group_name_H-M   'P 1'
#
loop_
_entity.id
_entity.type
_entity.pdbx_description
1 polymer ?
#
loop_
_entity_poly.entity_id
_entity_poly.type
_entity_poly.pdbx_seq_one_letter_code
_entity_poly.pdbx_strand_id
1 'polypeptide(L)'
;MKKIITIGILGTIIFAAITFLTANLDSRYDGNDEYGFPVTFFIRYGGMEAPPPSAELTKVLYFNLAFDIVICIILAISIFMGCKIFLGKR
;
A
#
# COMPACT_ATOMS: atom_id res chain seq x y z
N MET A 1 -14.42 -11.50 -17.64
CA MET A 1 -14.43 -11.91 -16.22
C MET A 1 -13.06 -12.41 -15.75
N LYS A 2 -12.50 -13.51 -16.28
CA LYS A 2 -11.18 -14.05 -15.85
C LYS A 2 -10.06 -13.00 -15.78
N LYS A 3 -9.93 -12.16 -16.81
CA LYS A 3 -8.90 -11.09 -16.86
C LYS A 3 -9.04 -10.05 -15.75
N ILE A 4 -10.26 -9.64 -15.43
CA ILE A 4 -10.53 -8.64 -14.39
C ILE A 4 -10.18 -9.24 -13.02
N ILE A 5 -10.54 -10.50 -12.79
CA ILE A 5 -10.18 -11.23 -11.56
C ILE A 5 -8.66 -11.35 -11.44
N THR A 6 -7.96 -11.70 -12.53
CA THR A 6 -6.49 -11.78 -12.54
C THR A 6 -5.83 -10.43 -12.21
N ILE A 7 -6.31 -9.33 -12.80
CA ILE A 7 -5.80 -7.97 -12.51
C ILE A 7 -6.09 -7.60 -11.06
N GLY A 8 -7.28 -7.91 -10.55
CA GLY A 8 -7.64 -7.69 -9.15
C GLY A 8 -6.70 -8.41 -8.19
N ILE A 9 -6.47 -9.72 -8.40
CA ILE A 9 -5.54 -10.51 -7.58
C ILE A 9 -4.11 -9.94 -7.66
N LEU A 10 -3.63 -9.64 -8.87
CA LEU A 10 -2.30 -9.07 -9.07
C LEU A 10 -2.17 -7.69 -8.37
N GLY A 11 -3.20 -6.84 -8.48
CA GLY A 11 -3.25 -5.55 -7.80
C GLY A 11 -3.20 -5.68 -6.28
N THR A 12 -3.96 -6.62 -5.70
CA THR A 12 -3.91 -6.89 -4.26
C THR A 12 -2.53 -7.38 -3.81
N ILE A 13 -1.89 -8.27 -4.58
CA ILE A 13 -0.55 -8.76 -4.27
C ILE A 13 0.48 -7.63 -4.34
N ILE A 14 0.43 -6.80 -5.39
CA ILE A 14 1.32 -5.65 -5.56
C ILE A 14 1.12 -4.65 -4.41
N PHE A 15 -0.13 -4.31 -4.10
CA PHE A 15 -0.46 -3.39 -3.02
C PHE A 15 0.09 -3.88 -1.68
N ALA A 16 -0.16 -5.15 -1.32
CA ALA A 16 0.36 -5.73 -0.09
C ALA A 16 1.90 -5.73 -0.08
N ALA A 17 2.53 -6.21 -1.15
CA ALA A 17 3.98 -6.31 -1.24
C ALA A 17 4.65 -4.94 -1.11
N ILE A 18 4.19 -3.94 -1.87
CA ILE A 18 4.80 -2.61 -1.81
C ILE A 18 4.54 -1.96 -0.46
N THR A 19 3.31 -2.04 0.07
CA THR A 19 2.99 -1.50 1.41
C THR A 19 3.92 -2.06 2.49
N PHE A 20 4.23 -3.37 2.45
CA PHE A 20 5.18 -3.97 3.40
C PHE A 20 6.62 -3.54 3.16
N LEU A 21 7.03 -3.38 1.90
CA LEU A 21 8.40 -2.96 1.55
C LEU A 21 8.68 -1.50 1.87
N THR A 22 7.65 -0.65 1.85
CA THR A 22 7.75 0.79 2.13
C THR A 22 7.30 1.14 3.53
N ALA A 23 6.88 0.16 4.32
CA ALA A 23 6.52 0.38 5.71
C ALA A 23 7.75 0.90 6.48
N ASN A 24 7.52 1.97 7.24
CA ASN A 24 8.51 2.47 8.19
C ASN A 24 8.07 2.07 9.61
N LEU A 25 8.90 1.35 10.35
CA LEU A 25 8.52 0.74 11.62
C LEU A 25 9.33 1.31 12.78
N ASP A 26 8.98 2.52 13.23
CA ASP A 26 9.73 3.25 14.23
C ASP A 26 9.11 3.21 15.64
N SER A 27 7.96 2.56 15.85
CA SER A 27 7.28 2.53 17.16
C SER A 27 8.07 1.92 18.31
N ARG A 28 9.17 1.21 18.02
CA ARG A 28 10.12 0.69 19.02
C ARG A 28 11.11 1.74 19.54
N TYR A 29 11.30 2.83 18.81
CA TYR A 29 12.31 3.86 19.05
C TYR A 29 11.70 5.26 19.13
N ASP A 30 10.56 5.38 19.84
CA ASP A 30 9.82 6.63 20.03
C ASP A 30 9.30 7.28 18.72
N GLY A 31 9.21 6.49 17.64
CA GLY A 31 8.61 6.91 16.39
C GLY A 31 7.24 6.28 16.12
N ASN A 32 6.77 6.41 14.89
CA ASN A 32 5.50 5.85 14.44
C ASN A 32 5.72 4.69 13.46
N ASP A 33 4.79 3.74 13.44
CA ASP A 33 4.75 2.80 12.32
C ASP A 33 3.89 3.43 11.21
N GLU A 34 4.49 3.66 10.04
CA GLU A 34 3.83 4.19 8.86
C GLU A 34 3.74 3.13 7.78
N TYR A 35 2.55 2.99 7.19
CA TYR A 35 2.27 2.04 6.12
C TYR A 35 1.59 2.77 4.96
N GLY A 36 2.08 2.51 3.75
CA GLY A 36 1.48 3.01 2.51
C GLY A 36 2.47 3.17 1.39
N PHE A 37 1.94 3.26 0.18
CA PHE A 37 2.66 3.61 -1.03
C PHE A 37 1.71 4.01 -2.16
N PRO A 38 1.93 5.16 -2.82
CA PRO A 38 3.04 6.10 -2.61
C PRO A 38 2.84 7.06 -1.43
N VAL A 39 1.66 7.08 -0.81
CA VAL A 39 1.36 7.97 0.32
C VAL A 39 1.00 7.15 1.56
N THR A 40 1.40 7.60 2.75
CA THR A 40 1.06 6.89 3.99
C THR A 40 -0.47 6.88 4.19
N PHE A 41 -1.08 5.70 4.25
CA PHE A 41 -2.53 5.55 4.49
C PHE A 41 -2.85 5.10 5.91
N PHE A 42 -1.90 4.47 6.60
CA PHE A 42 -2.07 3.98 7.96
C PHE A 42 -0.88 4.38 8.80
N ILE A 43 -1.16 5.00 9.94
CA ILE A 43 -0.17 5.39 10.93
C ILE A 43 -0.57 4.75 12.24
N ARG A 44 0.37 4.08 12.89
CA ARG A 44 0.24 3.63 14.27
C ARG A 44 1.20 4.43 15.12
N TYR A 45 0.64 5.12 16.10
CA TYR A 45 1.41 6.00 16.95
C TYR A 45 2.19 5.25 18.02
N GLY A 46 3.42 5.70 18.27
CA GLY A 46 4.25 5.24 19.38
C GLY A 46 3.65 5.64 20.73
N GLY A 47 3.76 4.77 21.74
CA GLY A 47 3.25 5.04 23.09
C GLY A 47 4.06 6.06 23.90
N MET A 48 5.19 6.54 23.35
CA MET A 48 6.08 7.52 23.98
C MET A 48 5.99 8.93 23.37
N GLU A 49 5.17 9.12 22.33
CA GLU A 49 5.00 10.44 21.72
C GLU A 49 4.48 11.48 22.72
N ALA A 50 5.12 12.66 22.74
CA ALA A 50 4.75 13.79 23.58
C ALA A 50 4.46 15.05 22.72
N PRO A 51 3.23 15.61 22.73
CA PRO A 51 2.06 15.14 23.49
C PRO A 51 1.49 13.84 22.93
N PRO A 52 0.89 12.98 23.76
CA PRO A 52 0.30 11.73 23.29
C PRO A 52 -0.81 12.04 22.28
N PRO A 53 -0.89 11.29 21.16
CA PRO A 53 -1.98 11.45 20.21
C PRO A 53 -3.31 11.23 20.92
N SER A 54 -4.26 12.12 20.64
CA SER A 54 -5.55 12.18 21.31
C SER A 54 -6.32 10.85 21.19
N ALA A 55 -6.49 10.10 22.27
CA ALA A 55 -7.30 8.86 22.43
C ALA A 55 -7.09 7.70 21.43
N GLU A 56 -6.72 7.95 20.18
CA GLU A 56 -6.57 7.02 19.07
C GLU A 56 -5.09 6.77 18.80
N LEU A 57 -4.66 5.54 19.02
CA LEU A 57 -3.29 5.07 18.75
C LEU A 57 -3.07 4.72 17.27
N THR A 58 -4.07 4.91 16.43
CA THR A 58 -4.04 4.57 15.00
C THR A 58 -4.79 5.61 14.21
N LYS A 59 -4.25 5.99 13.05
CA LYS A 59 -4.87 6.91 12.11
C LYS A 59 -4.92 6.28 10.73
N VAL A 60 -6.12 6.25 10.15
CA VAL A 60 -6.35 5.77 8.78
C VAL A 60 -6.77 6.93 7.89
N LEU A 61 -5.98 7.18 6.86
CA LEU A 61 -6.24 8.20 5.83
C LEU A 61 -6.91 7.51 4.64
N TYR A 62 -8.24 7.37 4.68
CA TYR A 62 -9.01 6.65 3.66
C TYR A 62 -8.82 7.16 2.24
N PHE A 63 -8.59 8.47 2.07
CA PHE A 63 -8.28 9.05 0.77
C PHE A 63 -6.94 8.56 0.22
N ASN A 64 -5.92 8.50 1.09
CA ASN A 64 -4.60 7.97 0.76
C ASN A 64 -4.68 6.47 0.46
N LEU A 65 -5.46 5.71 1.23
CA LEU A 65 -5.71 4.29 0.95
C LEU A 65 -6.32 4.08 -0.44
N ALA A 66 -7.35 4.86 -0.78
CA ALA A 66 -7.96 4.78 -2.10
C ALA A 66 -6.97 5.16 -3.22
N PHE A 67 -6.15 6.18 -3.00
CA PHE A 67 -5.12 6.60 -3.95
C PHE A 67 -4.08 5.49 -4.19
N ASP A 68 -3.54 4.91 -3.13
CA ASP A 68 -2.56 3.83 -3.20
C ASP A 68 -3.12 2.59 -3.91
N ILE A 69 -4.37 2.22 -3.64
CA ILE A 69 -5.06 1.13 -4.34
C ILE A 69 -5.16 1.43 -5.84
N VAL A 70 -5.55 2.65 -6.22
CA VAL A 70 -5.64 3.06 -7.63
C VAL A 70 -4.29 2.97 -8.32
N ILE A 71 -3.22 3.47 -7.69
CA ILE A 71 -1.85 3.38 -8.22
C ILE A 71 -1.44 1.92 -8.39
N CYS A 72 -1.68 1.06 -7.40
CA CYS A 72 -1.35 -0.36 -7.48
C CYS A 72 -2.13 -1.09 -8.58
N ILE A 73 -3.40 -0.73 -8.82
CA ILE A 73 -4.18 -1.26 -9.94
C ILE A 73 -3.60 -0.81 -11.29
N ILE A 74 -3.18 0.45 -11.43
CA ILE A 74 -2.53 0.96 -12.64
C ILE A 74 -1.21 0.21 -12.92
N LEU A 75 -0.42 -0.06 -11.87
CA LEU A 75 0.79 -0.86 -11.97
C LEU A 75 0.48 -2.30 -12.39
N ALA A 76 -0.55 -2.93 -11.79
CA ALA A 76 -0.99 -4.27 -12.16
C ALA A 76 -1.42 -4.36 -13.63
N ILE A 77 -2.16 -3.36 -14.12
CA ILE A 77 -2.57 -3.26 -15.53
C ILE A 77 -1.34 -3.12 -16.43
N SER A 78 -0.40 -2.24 -16.08
CA SER A 78 0.85 -2.03 -16.82
C SER A 78 1.68 -3.31 -16.93
N ILE A 79 1.84 -4.04 -15.82
CA ILE A 79 2.54 -5.34 -15.79
C ILE A 79 1.80 -6.37 -16.64
N PHE A 80 0.48 -6.48 -16.49
CA PHE A 80 -0.31 -7.42 -17.25
C PHE A 80 -0.23 -7.16 -18.77
N MET A 81 -0.30 -5.90 -19.20
CA MET A 81 -0.14 -5.52 -20.61
C MET A 81 1.29 -5.75 -21.11
N GLY A 82 2.31 -5.38 -20.33
CA GLY A 82 3.72 -5.60 -20.66
C GLY A 82 4.05 -7.09 -20.81
N CYS A 83 3.62 -7.93 -19.86
CA CYS A 83 3.74 -9.38 -19.95
C CYS A 83 3.07 -9.94 -21.19
N LYS A 84 1.89 -9.42 -21.57
CA LYS A 84 1.20 -9.87 -22.80
C LYS A 84 1.98 -9.52 -24.07
N ILE A 85 2.61 -8.34 -24.12
CA ILE A 85 3.46 -7.94 -25.26
C ILE A 85 4.71 -8.81 -25.34
N PHE A 86 5.30 -9.15 -24.20
CA PHE A 86 6.52 -9.96 -24.13
C PHE A 86 6.28 -11.47 -24.42
N LEU A 87 5.15 -12.01 -23.93
CA LEU A 87 4.77 -13.42 -24.09
C LEU A 87 3.96 -13.69 -25.37
N GLY A 88 3.38 -12.65 -25.97
CA GLY A 88 2.56 -12.73 -27.21
C GLY A 88 3.35 -12.60 -28.51
N LYS A 89 4.68 -12.75 -28.47
CA LYS A 89 5.55 -12.85 -29.65
C LYS A 89 5.78 -14.31 -30.13
N ARG A 90 4.86 -15.23 -29.81
CA ARG A 90 4.79 -16.57 -30.42
C ARG A 90 3.39 -16.80 -30.96
#